data_AF-A0A916T5N3-F1
#
_entry.id   AF-A0A916T5N3-F1
#
_cell.length_a   1.000
_cell.length_b   1.000
_cell.length_c   1.000
_cell.angle_alpha   90.00
_cell.angle_beta   90.00
_cell.angle_gamma   90.00
#
_symmetry.space_group_name_H-M   'P 1'
#
loop_
_entity.id
_entity.type
_entity.pdbx_description
1 polymer ?
#
loop_
_entity_poly.entity_id
_entity_poly.type
_entity_poly.pdbx_seq_one_letter_code
_entity_poly.pdbx_strand_id
1 'polypeptide(L)'
;MTRPLASASTCLTLLLTAGALTGCGKADAPAPANTVAAASETPAEGYAERIRQLPEGQRSGVFLRAIRDGKEQCQEVTKEYEIGAIEGRPTWAVTCDGTTPWVISIDGNGVARVTKASPASRLPPKGS
;
A
#
# COMPACT_ATOMS: atom_id res chain seq x y z
N MET A 1 -0.24 55.04 -41.27
CA MET A 1 1.08 54.38 -41.16
C MET A 1 1.85 55.06 -40.04
N THR A 2 1.87 54.46 -38.86
CA THR A 2 2.35 55.07 -37.61
C THR A 2 3.28 54.06 -36.93
N ARG A 3 4.53 54.46 -36.68
CA ARG A 3 5.55 53.64 -36.01
C ARG A 3 5.32 53.69 -34.48
N PRO A 4 5.82 52.69 -33.74
CA PRO A 4 6.79 53.09 -32.72
C PRO A 4 8.03 52.19 -32.61
N LEU A 5 9.12 52.85 -32.18
CA LEU A 5 10.41 52.34 -31.73
C LEU A 5 10.31 51.77 -30.30
N ALA A 6 11.01 50.66 -30.06
CA ALA A 6 11.70 50.27 -28.82
C ALA A 6 12.39 48.92 -29.14
N SER A 7 13.70 48.81 -29.39
CA SER A 7 14.89 49.12 -28.59
C SER A 7 14.92 48.42 -27.24
N ALA A 8 15.53 47.23 -27.21
CA ALA A 8 16.44 46.72 -26.18
C ALA A 8 16.73 45.25 -26.52
N SER A 9 17.90 44.94 -27.09
CA SER A 9 19.15 44.67 -26.35
C SER A 9 19.46 43.19 -26.53
N THR A 10 20.26 42.91 -27.55
CA THR A 10 20.73 41.57 -27.88
C THR A 10 21.95 41.22 -27.04
N CYS A 11 21.81 40.12 -26.31
CA CYS A 11 22.83 39.13 -25.90
C CYS A 11 24.16 39.61 -25.30
N LEU A 12 24.31 39.37 -23.99
CA LEU A 12 25.58 38.83 -23.47
C LEU A 12 25.32 37.78 -22.37
N THR A 13 25.22 36.53 -22.83
CA THR A 13 25.83 35.29 -22.33
C THR A 13 26.05 35.07 -20.82
N LEU A 14 25.32 34.06 -20.32
CA LEU A 14 25.59 33.06 -19.26
C LEU A 14 26.14 33.49 -17.90
N LEU A 15 25.36 33.18 -16.84
CA LEU A 15 25.86 32.48 -15.65
C LEU A 15 24.73 31.68 -14.99
N LEU A 16 25.03 30.40 -14.75
CA LEU A 16 24.24 29.42 -14.01
C LEU A 16 23.95 29.94 -12.59
N THR A 17 22.67 30.03 -12.22
CA THR A 17 22.25 30.09 -10.81
C THR A 17 20.94 29.32 -10.61
N ALA A 18 20.99 28.43 -9.62
CA ALA A 18 20.01 27.42 -9.28
C ALA A 18 18.57 27.94 -9.15
N GLY A 19 17.66 27.36 -9.93
CA GLY A 19 16.22 27.47 -9.70
C GLY A 19 15.80 26.58 -8.54
N ALA A 20 15.67 27.18 -7.35
CA ALA A 20 14.82 26.63 -6.31
C ALA A 20 13.37 26.63 -6.83
N LEU A 21 12.76 25.44 -6.98
CA LEU A 21 11.31 25.36 -7.19
C LEU A 21 10.61 25.81 -5.90
N THR A 22 10.26 27.09 -5.85
CA THR A 22 9.28 27.62 -4.90
C THR A 22 7.89 27.11 -5.31
N GLY A 23 7.56 25.88 -4.92
CA GLY A 23 6.19 25.38 -4.93
C GLY A 23 5.44 25.92 -3.72
N CYS A 24 4.82 27.09 -3.87
CA CYS A 24 3.91 27.65 -2.88
C CYS A 24 2.56 26.91 -2.99
N GLY A 25 2.42 25.79 -2.25
CA GLY A 25 1.16 25.06 -2.10
C GLY A 25 0.52 25.40 -0.75
N LYS A 26 -0.33 26.43 -0.73
CA LYS A 26 -1.26 26.69 0.37
C LYS A 26 -2.34 25.61 0.35
N ALA A 27 -2.22 24.63 1.23
CA ALA A 27 -3.33 23.81 1.70
C ALA A 27 -3.09 23.50 3.17
N ASP A 28 -3.63 24.36 4.03
CA ASP A 28 -3.98 24.00 5.40
C ASP A 28 -5.05 22.90 5.32
N ALA A 29 -4.60 21.65 5.22
CA ALA A 29 -5.36 20.49 5.62
C ALA A 29 -4.46 19.74 6.60
N PRO A 30 -4.93 19.42 7.82
CA PRO A 30 -4.17 18.53 8.68
C PRO A 30 -3.95 17.23 7.90
N ALA A 31 -2.69 16.95 7.56
CA ALA A 31 -2.32 15.63 7.08
C ALA A 31 -2.87 14.61 8.09
N PRO A 32 -3.49 13.50 7.66
CA PRO A 32 -3.92 12.48 8.59
C PRO A 32 -2.70 12.08 9.42
N ALA A 33 -2.78 12.33 10.73
CA ALA A 33 -1.73 11.95 11.66
C ALA A 33 -1.66 10.42 11.63
N ASN A 34 -0.63 9.88 10.96
CA ASN A 34 -0.24 8.48 11.07
C ASN A 34 0.31 8.28 12.49
N THR A 35 -0.61 8.15 13.44
CA THR A 35 -0.29 7.85 14.82
C THR A 35 0.01 6.37 14.86
N VAL A 36 1.29 6.01 14.84
CA VAL A 36 1.73 4.63 15.01
C VAL A 36 1.50 4.28 16.48
N ALA A 37 0.42 3.57 16.78
CA ALA A 37 0.23 2.96 18.08
C ALA A 37 1.36 1.93 18.29
N ALA A 38 2.07 2.05 19.42
CA ALA A 38 3.11 1.09 19.79
C ALA A 38 2.51 -0.32 19.86
N ALA A 39 3.02 -1.24 19.05
CA ALA A 39 2.55 -2.60 18.99
C ALA A 39 3.01 -3.37 20.24
N SER A 40 2.07 -3.74 21.12
CA SER A 40 2.34 -4.65 22.24
C SER A 40 2.61 -6.06 21.71
N GLU A 41 3.73 -6.66 22.09
CA GLU A 41 4.16 -8.00 21.68
C GLU A 41 3.27 -9.09 22.28
N THR A 42 2.84 -10.04 21.45
CA THR A 42 1.97 -11.17 21.81
C THR A 42 2.29 -12.28 20.80
N PRO A 43 2.49 -13.53 21.25
CA PRO A 43 2.87 -14.66 20.38
C PRO A 43 1.83 -14.85 19.29
N ALA A 44 2.24 -15.23 18.07
CA ALA A 44 1.46 -15.79 16.96
C ALA A 44 0.02 -15.32 16.70
N GLU A 45 -0.88 -15.60 17.63
CA GLU A 45 -2.17 -14.95 17.85
C GLU A 45 -2.08 -13.41 17.67
N GLY A 46 -0.99 -12.80 18.14
CA GLY A 46 -0.84 -11.35 18.18
C GLY A 46 -0.80 -10.65 16.83
N TYR A 47 -0.13 -11.21 15.82
CA TYR A 47 0.01 -10.50 14.53
C TYR A 47 -1.28 -10.51 13.74
N ALA A 48 -1.92 -11.67 13.64
CA ALA A 48 -3.24 -11.79 13.03
C ALA A 48 -4.25 -10.91 13.76
N GLU A 49 -4.23 -10.90 15.08
CA GLU A 49 -5.15 -10.09 15.88
C GLU A 49 -4.89 -8.58 15.70
N ARG A 50 -3.63 -8.14 15.69
CA ARG A 50 -3.29 -6.76 15.34
C ARG A 50 -3.81 -6.39 13.96
N ILE A 51 -3.66 -7.26 12.96
CA ILE A 51 -4.19 -7.04 11.60
C ILE A 51 -5.72 -6.89 11.62
N ARG A 52 -6.45 -7.71 12.39
CA ARG A 52 -7.91 -7.58 12.54
C ARG A 52 -8.33 -6.24 13.14
N GLN A 53 -7.55 -5.74 14.09
CA GLN A 53 -7.81 -4.47 14.77
C GLN A 53 -7.46 -3.23 13.93
N LEU A 54 -6.74 -3.40 12.81
CA LEU A 54 -6.42 -2.29 11.92
C LEU A 54 -7.69 -1.75 11.24
N PRO A 55 -7.79 -0.41 11.06
CA PRO A 55 -8.72 0.18 10.12
C PRO A 55 -8.54 -0.42 8.72
N GLU A 56 -9.62 -0.52 7.95
CA GLU A 56 -9.64 -1.17 6.63
C GLU A 56 -8.48 -0.72 5.73
N GLY A 57 -8.31 0.59 5.50
CA GLY A 57 -7.22 1.08 4.65
C GLY A 57 -5.81 0.72 5.13
N GLN A 58 -5.57 0.62 6.45
CA GLN A 58 -4.28 0.19 6.97
C GLN A 58 -4.07 -1.31 6.75
N ARG A 59 -5.12 -2.10 6.96
CA ARG A 59 -5.12 -3.55 6.71
C ARG A 59 -4.90 -3.86 5.23
N SER A 60 -5.60 -3.18 4.33
CA SER A 60 -5.38 -3.27 2.88
C SER A 60 -3.95 -2.91 2.52
N GLY A 61 -3.35 -1.91 3.17
CA GLY A 61 -1.93 -1.55 3.02
C GLY A 61 -0.96 -2.66 3.43
N VAL A 62 -1.24 -3.39 4.52
CA VAL A 62 -0.46 -4.58 4.94
C VAL A 62 -0.54 -5.67 3.89
N PHE A 63 -1.74 -5.97 3.37
CA PHE A 63 -1.92 -7.00 2.34
C PHE A 63 -1.28 -6.62 1.01
N LEU A 64 -1.38 -5.34 0.61
CA LEU A 64 -0.70 -4.81 -0.57
C LEU A 64 0.81 -5.00 -0.48
N ARG A 65 1.41 -4.65 0.67
CA ARG A 65 2.84 -4.87 0.92
C ARG A 65 3.20 -6.34 0.87
N ALA A 66 2.45 -7.21 1.55
CA ALA A 66 2.72 -8.65 1.55
C ALA A 66 2.72 -9.25 0.14
N ILE A 67 1.75 -8.90 -0.71
CA ILE A 67 1.68 -9.36 -2.10
C ILE A 67 2.92 -8.89 -2.89
N ARG A 68 3.30 -7.62 -2.75
CA ARG A 68 4.45 -7.04 -3.45
C ARG A 68 5.80 -7.57 -2.95
N ASP A 69 5.91 -7.88 -1.66
CA ASP A 69 7.10 -8.54 -1.07
C ASP A 69 7.26 -9.96 -1.65
N GLY A 70 6.14 -10.61 -2.00
CA GLY A 70 6.10 -11.82 -2.80
C GLY A 70 6.48 -11.65 -4.28
N LYS A 71 6.88 -10.45 -4.71
CA LYS A 71 7.21 -10.04 -6.09
C LYS A 71 6.03 -10.11 -7.08
N GLU A 72 4.82 -10.14 -6.57
CA GLU A 72 3.62 -10.12 -7.40
C GLU A 72 3.24 -8.68 -7.77
N GLN A 73 2.57 -8.53 -8.92
CA GLN A 73 2.06 -7.23 -9.35
C GLN A 73 0.74 -6.94 -8.64
N CYS A 74 0.72 -5.85 -7.88
CA CYS A 74 -0.49 -5.36 -7.24
C CYS A 74 -0.38 -3.86 -7.00
N GLN A 75 -1.29 -3.07 -7.57
CA GLN A 75 -1.33 -1.62 -7.35
C GLN A 75 -2.24 -1.25 -6.20
N GLU A 76 -3.40 -1.90 -6.11
CA GLU A 76 -4.43 -1.62 -5.12
C GLU A 76 -5.10 -2.91 -4.64
N VAL A 77 -5.37 -2.97 -3.33
CA VAL A 77 -6.26 -3.98 -2.75
C VAL A 77 -7.68 -3.43 -2.80
N THR A 78 -8.51 -4.01 -3.65
CA THR A 78 -9.89 -3.54 -3.89
C THR A 78 -10.92 -4.28 -3.03
N LYS A 79 -10.53 -5.39 -2.40
CA LYS A 79 -11.37 -6.17 -1.48
C LYS A 79 -10.51 -7.05 -0.60
N GLU A 80 -10.81 -7.10 0.69
CA GLU A 80 -10.24 -8.11 1.58
C GLU A 80 -11.26 -8.62 2.60
N TYR A 81 -11.14 -9.90 2.98
CA TYR A 81 -11.91 -10.48 4.07
C TYR A 81 -11.22 -11.73 4.62
N GLU A 82 -11.38 -11.99 5.91
CA GLU A 82 -10.86 -13.19 6.56
C GLU A 82 -11.69 -14.42 6.12
N ILE A 83 -11.00 -15.51 5.80
CA ILE A 83 -11.62 -16.77 5.36
C ILE A 83 -11.44 -17.91 6.37
N GLY A 84 -10.98 -17.56 7.58
CA GLY A 84 -10.67 -18.51 8.65
C GLY A 84 -9.25 -19.05 8.57
N ALA A 85 -8.96 -20.07 9.37
CA ALA A 85 -7.62 -20.66 9.42
C ALA A 85 -7.45 -21.77 8.36
N ILE A 86 -6.35 -21.73 7.61
CA ILE A 86 -5.91 -22.82 6.73
C ILE A 86 -4.63 -23.40 7.32
N GLU A 87 -4.61 -24.71 7.58
CA GLU A 87 -3.50 -25.38 8.28
C GLU A 87 -3.15 -24.72 9.63
N GLY A 88 -4.18 -24.26 10.36
CA GLY A 88 -4.02 -23.58 11.64
C GLY A 88 -3.49 -22.14 11.55
N ARG A 89 -3.30 -21.58 10.35
CA ARG A 89 -2.85 -20.20 10.14
C ARG A 89 -4.03 -19.28 9.77
N PRO A 90 -4.27 -18.18 10.49
CA PRO A 90 -5.25 -17.16 10.09
C PRO A 90 -5.02 -16.72 8.65
N THR A 91 -6.09 -16.69 7.86
CA THR A 91 -6.00 -16.53 6.41
C THR A 91 -7.03 -15.53 5.89
N TRP A 92 -6.60 -14.69 4.94
CA TRP A 92 -7.42 -13.70 4.26
C TRP A 92 -7.48 -13.97 2.76
N ALA A 93 -8.64 -13.73 2.17
CA ALA A 93 -8.81 -13.60 0.74
C ALA A 93 -8.70 -12.11 0.37
N VAL A 94 -7.87 -11.81 -0.62
CA VAL A 94 -7.56 -10.43 -1.04
C VAL A 94 -7.71 -10.33 -2.55
N THR A 95 -8.47 -9.37 -3.05
CA THR A 95 -8.58 -9.08 -4.48
C THR A 95 -7.67 -7.91 -4.79
N CYS A 96 -6.72 -8.14 -5.70
CA CYS A 96 -5.86 -7.09 -6.21
C CYS A 96 -6.37 -6.56 -7.55
N ASP A 97 -6.36 -5.24 -7.71
CA ASP A 97 -6.70 -4.51 -8.94
C ASP A 97 -8.05 -4.96 -9.52
N GLY A 98 -9.02 -5.35 -8.66
CA GLY A 98 -10.34 -5.83 -9.04
C GLY A 98 -10.39 -7.18 -9.75
N THR A 99 -9.26 -7.87 -9.95
CA THR A 99 -9.19 -9.03 -10.85
C THR A 99 -8.57 -10.27 -10.22
N THR A 100 -7.44 -10.12 -9.53
CA THR A 100 -6.62 -11.27 -9.13
C THR A 100 -6.87 -11.60 -7.65
N PRO A 101 -7.54 -12.73 -7.34
CA PRO A 101 -7.70 -13.16 -5.96
C PRO A 101 -6.41 -13.83 -5.45
N TRP A 102 -6.00 -13.42 -4.26
CA TRP A 102 -4.87 -13.90 -3.49
C TRP A 102 -5.35 -14.49 -2.17
N VAL A 103 -4.63 -15.48 -1.68
CA VAL A 103 -4.78 -16.06 -0.34
C VAL A 103 -3.53 -15.73 0.45
N ILE A 104 -3.71 -15.07 1.59
CA ILE A 104 -2.63 -14.65 2.46
C ILE A 104 -2.83 -15.32 3.81
N SER A 105 -1.91 -16.20 4.21
CA SER A 105 -1.90 -16.78 5.56
C SER A 105 -0.76 -16.18 6.37
N ILE A 106 -1.03 -15.81 7.61
CA ILE A 106 -0.03 -15.23 8.52
C ILE A 106 0.36 -16.28 9.56
N ASP A 107 1.66 -16.55 9.69
CA ASP A 107 2.15 -17.47 10.70
C ASP A 107 2.41 -16.80 12.06
N GLY A 108 2.87 -17.60 13.01
CA GLY A 108 3.07 -17.13 14.37
C GLY A 108 4.19 -16.11 14.58
N ASN A 109 5.07 -15.98 13.60
CA ASN A 109 6.18 -15.04 13.59
C ASN A 109 5.84 -13.77 12.81
N GLY A 110 4.59 -13.65 12.32
CA GLY A 110 4.14 -12.53 11.49
C GLY A 110 4.60 -12.64 10.03
N VAL A 111 5.12 -13.80 9.60
CA VAL A 111 5.52 -14.01 8.20
C VAL A 111 4.26 -14.32 7.37
N ALA A 112 4.07 -13.56 6.31
CA ALA A 112 2.99 -13.78 5.36
C ALA A 112 3.40 -14.78 4.28
N ARG A 113 2.58 -15.80 4.08
CA ARG A 113 2.61 -16.65 2.89
C ARG A 113 1.53 -16.18 1.94
N VAL A 114 1.93 -15.79 0.73
CA VAL A 114 1.03 -15.31 -0.33
C VAL A 114 0.95 -16.35 -1.43
N THR A 115 -0.27 -16.75 -1.80
CA THR A 115 -0.51 -17.65 -2.93
C THR A 115 -1.65 -17.14 -3.79
N LYS A 116 -1.57 -17.37 -5.11
CA LYS A 116 -2.69 -17.07 -6.00
C LYS A 116 -3.86 -17.98 -5.63
N ALA A 117 -5.06 -17.44 -5.51
CA ALA A 117 -6.21 -18.24 -5.18
C ALA A 117 -6.50 -19.22 -6.34
N SER A 118 -6.52 -20.49 -6.02
CA SER A 118 -6.95 -21.55 -6.94
C SER A 118 -8.31 -22.07 -6.50
N PRO A 119 -9.06 -22.78 -7.38
CA PRO A 119 -10.28 -23.46 -6.98
C PRO A 119 -10.09 -24.38 -5.76
N ALA A 120 -8.91 -24.98 -5.60
CA ALA A 120 -8.58 -25.82 -4.45
C ALA A 120 -8.43 -25.04 -3.14
N SER A 121 -8.02 -23.76 -3.21
CA SER A 121 -7.92 -22.87 -2.03
C SER A 121 -9.28 -22.49 -1.44
N ARG A 122 -10.36 -22.71 -2.19
CA ARG A 122 -11.75 -22.48 -1.74
C ARG A 122 -12.37 -23.69 -1.06
N LEU A 123 -11.77 -24.88 -1.15
CA LEU A 123 -12.32 -26.04 -0.47
C LEU A 123 -11.91 -26.01 1.00
N PRO A 124 -12.86 -26.21 1.94
CA PRO A 124 -12.51 -26.45 3.33
C PRO A 124 -11.60 -27.69 3.41
N PRO A 125 -10.60 -27.72 4.31
CA PRO A 125 -9.75 -28.89 4.47
C PRO A 125 -10.64 -30.09 4.83
N LYS A 126 -10.55 -31.18 4.05
CA LYS A 126 -11.18 -32.45 4.45
C LYS A 126 -10.47 -32.92 5.71
N GLY A 127 -11.21 -32.92 6.82
CA GLY A 127 -10.75 -33.37 8.12
C GLY A 127 -10.19 -34.79 8.08
N SER A 128 -9.12 -34.97 8.85
CA SER A 128 -8.49 -36.25 9.22
C SER A 128 -9.38 -37.10 10.11
#